data_AF-A0A7V8WMR3-F1
#
_entry.id   AF-A0A7V8WMR3-F1
#
_cell.length_a   1.000
_cell.length_b   1.000
_cell.length_c   1.000
_cell.angle_alpha   90.00
_cell.angle_beta   90.00
_cell.angle_gamma   90.00
#
_symmetry.space_group_name_H-M   'P 1'
#
loop_
_entity.id
_entity.type
_entity.pdbx_description
1 polymer ?
#
loop_
_entity_poly.entity_id
_entity_poly.type
_entity_poly.pdbx_seq_one_letter_code
_entity_poly.pdbx_strand_id
1 'polypeptide(L)'
;MNTARNELGVAMVTVLFVGAALTVVSSTAAFVTIKEFRSGADDRRATEALAFAESGVDRLMLELARGTFTWNEISEAGCALAPIGVPKGNLGSQEFYAVHLTVFHPELAAAQRLPDLQTWKKPGDAWNSSWNDNKELCTDTTRPGPGPGGPQVPQWFAITSTGQHPTATRQVRQLVKIGARGLPIGMEADTVEITGGNPSAANVSLITPGDVTSDRNKMNFSGTDPYYKLHHFWDSLSPTVPAPAAVHALGTIRCSANPSSTQCTGGVEHSPSRKLNCGANGNNGQSQWDQSGGGSTITTTTPCAGQSVAPPPSSFFSPDDYKRAAPTPELTDQDYANLKAAAKAYGIYCPLSSGGAGTCTKPTGTFTVNSNTVIQDSDVAGLRNNFVAYFDFPPTGDPLSRFVKWSAAVGPCNDSAPLSKSVVIVVHYGGIELAGNGEIVGAFLAEQGEIALRGSGAGFLIHGTLISKSLDLGGNARVQMSSCWVKNIPGGFLRVTPESFSEVDR
;
A
#
# COMPACT_ATOMS: atom_id res chain seq x y z
N MET A 1 -77.10 -59.11 48.61
CA MET A 1 -76.77 -58.66 47.22
C MET A 1 -75.31 -58.28 47.20
N ASN A 2 -74.42 -59.22 46.85
CA ASN A 2 -72.99 -58.95 46.69
C ASN A 2 -72.75 -58.61 45.22
N THR A 3 -72.59 -57.33 44.91
CA THR A 3 -72.12 -56.86 43.62
C THR A 3 -70.66 -57.28 43.48
N ALA A 4 -70.40 -58.33 42.69
CA ALA A 4 -69.04 -58.71 42.32
C ALA A 4 -68.38 -57.53 41.58
N ARG A 5 -67.43 -56.85 42.24
CA ARG A 5 -66.60 -55.82 41.62
C ARG A 5 -65.77 -56.47 40.52
N ASN A 6 -65.90 -55.98 39.30
CA ASN A 6 -65.14 -56.47 38.15
C ASN A 6 -63.70 -55.93 38.19
N GLU A 7 -62.87 -56.51 39.05
CA GLU A 7 -61.47 -56.08 39.27
C GLU A 7 -60.57 -56.35 38.06
N LEU A 8 -60.88 -57.39 37.26
CA LEU A 8 -60.17 -57.71 36.02
C LEU A 8 -60.37 -56.64 34.93
N GLY A 9 -61.58 -56.08 34.83
CA GLY A 9 -61.87 -54.98 33.90
C GLY A 9 -61.11 -53.70 34.25
N VAL A 10 -60.99 -53.39 35.54
CA VAL A 10 -60.22 -52.22 36.02
C VAL A 10 -58.73 -52.41 35.70
N ALA A 11 -58.17 -53.58 35.97
CA ALA A 11 -56.76 -53.87 35.69
C ALA A 11 -56.41 -53.74 34.19
N MET A 12 -57.27 -54.25 33.30
CA MET A 12 -57.06 -54.14 31.85
C MET A 12 -57.10 -52.68 31.37
N VAL A 13 -58.05 -51.89 31.87
CA VAL A 13 -58.17 -50.47 31.54
C VAL A 13 -56.96 -49.70 32.06
N THR A 14 -56.46 -49.99 33.27
CA THR A 14 -55.26 -49.35 33.81
C THR A 14 -54.03 -49.65 32.96
N VAL A 15 -53.83 -50.90 32.50
CA VAL A 15 -52.70 -51.25 31.63
C VAL A 15 -52.79 -50.54 30.28
N LEU A 16 -53.99 -50.45 29.69
CA LEU A 16 -54.19 -49.70 28.44
C LEU A 16 -53.91 -48.20 28.60
N PHE A 17 -54.39 -47.57 29.68
CA PHE A 17 -54.13 -46.16 29.95
C PHE A 17 -52.64 -45.89 30.23
N VAL A 18 -51.99 -46.74 31.02
CA VAL A 18 -50.55 -46.61 31.30
C VAL A 18 -49.74 -46.83 30.03
N GLY A 19 -50.09 -47.82 29.21
CA GLY A 19 -49.45 -48.06 27.92
C GLY A 19 -49.61 -46.88 26.96
N ALA A 20 -50.82 -46.31 26.86
CA ALA A 20 -51.10 -45.13 26.04
C ALA A 20 -50.30 -43.91 26.53
N ALA A 21 -50.31 -43.65 27.83
CA ALA A 21 -49.57 -42.54 28.43
C ALA A 21 -48.05 -42.68 28.20
N LEU A 22 -47.48 -43.87 28.42
CA LEU A 22 -46.06 -44.15 28.16
C LEU A 22 -45.69 -43.97 26.69
N THR A 23 -46.58 -44.34 25.76
CA THR A 23 -46.35 -44.17 24.32
C THR A 23 -46.33 -42.69 23.94
N VAL A 24 -47.24 -41.88 24.50
CA VAL A 24 -47.28 -40.42 24.28
C VAL A 24 -46.04 -39.73 24.87
N VAL A 25 -45.64 -40.08 26.09
CA VAL A 25 -44.43 -39.53 26.73
C VAL A 25 -43.18 -39.92 25.94
N SER A 26 -43.06 -41.18 25.51
CA SER A 26 -41.89 -41.67 24.75
C SER A 26 -41.80 -41.02 23.37
N SER A 27 -42.92 -40.85 22.67
CA SER A 27 -42.96 -40.17 21.36
C SER A 27 -42.67 -38.67 21.48
N THR A 28 -43.18 -38.00 22.52
CA THR A 28 -42.87 -36.59 22.80
C THR A 28 -41.38 -36.42 23.12
N ALA A 29 -40.82 -37.29 23.96
CA ALA A 29 -39.38 -37.27 24.29
C ALA A 29 -38.53 -37.48 23.04
N ALA A 30 -38.84 -38.48 22.20
CA ALA A 30 -38.13 -38.71 20.94
C ALA A 30 -38.20 -37.51 19.99
N PHE A 31 -39.37 -36.87 19.87
CA PHE A 31 -39.53 -35.68 19.02
C PHE A 31 -38.71 -34.49 19.52
N VAL A 32 -38.72 -34.23 20.83
CA VAL A 32 -37.91 -33.17 21.45
C VAL A 32 -36.42 -33.46 21.22
N THR A 33 -35.96 -34.69 21.45
CA THR A 33 -34.56 -35.09 21.23
C THR A 33 -34.14 -34.93 19.77
N ILE A 34 -34.98 -35.30 18.81
CA ILE A 34 -34.70 -35.09 17.37
C ILE A 34 -34.62 -33.59 17.05
N LYS A 35 -35.50 -32.77 17.64
CA LYS A 35 -35.47 -31.32 17.46
C LYS A 35 -34.19 -30.70 18.02
N GLU A 36 -33.76 -31.11 19.20
CA GLU A 36 -32.50 -30.67 19.82
C GLU A 36 -31.25 -31.12 19.04
N PHE A 37 -31.26 -32.34 18.49
CA PHE A 37 -30.16 -32.78 17.62
C PHE A 37 -30.12 -32.01 16.30
N ARG A 38 -31.28 -31.62 15.75
CA ARG A 38 -31.36 -30.79 14.54
C ARG A 38 -30.88 -29.37 14.81
N SER A 39 -31.34 -28.72 15.89
CA SER A 39 -30.85 -27.39 16.26
C SER A 39 -29.34 -27.40 16.50
N GLY A 40 -28.82 -28.39 17.24
CA GLY A 40 -27.38 -28.51 17.47
C GLY A 40 -26.57 -28.75 16.20
N ALA A 41 -27.11 -29.51 15.22
CA ALA A 41 -26.46 -29.69 13.92
C ALA A 41 -26.49 -28.41 13.09
N ASP A 42 -27.62 -27.69 13.07
CA ASP A 42 -27.78 -26.44 12.32
C ASP A 42 -26.88 -25.33 12.91
N ASP A 43 -26.73 -25.27 14.24
CA ASP A 43 -25.84 -24.33 14.92
C ASP A 43 -24.36 -24.58 14.59
N ARG A 44 -23.93 -25.84 14.52
CA ARG A 44 -22.56 -26.18 14.10
C ARG A 44 -22.29 -25.74 12.66
N ARG A 45 -23.21 -26.04 11.75
CA ARG A 45 -23.08 -25.65 10.33
C ARG A 45 -23.12 -24.14 10.14
N ALA A 46 -23.93 -23.44 10.92
CA ALA A 46 -23.93 -21.99 10.98
C ALA A 46 -22.58 -21.43 11.47
N THR A 47 -21.99 -22.05 12.49
CA THR A 47 -20.67 -21.67 13.01
C THR A 47 -19.56 -21.91 11.99
N GLU A 48 -19.62 -23.02 11.24
CA GLU A 48 -18.68 -23.32 10.14
C GLU A 48 -18.82 -22.31 9.01
N ALA A 49 -20.06 -22.00 8.58
CA ALA A 49 -20.30 -20.97 7.59
C ALA A 49 -19.79 -19.59 8.05
N LEU A 50 -19.90 -19.26 9.34
CA LEU A 50 -19.34 -18.04 9.92
C LEU A 50 -17.81 -18.03 9.82
N ALA A 51 -17.15 -19.12 10.23
CA ALA A 51 -15.70 -19.25 10.14
C ALA A 51 -15.20 -19.14 8.69
N PHE A 52 -15.93 -19.67 7.72
CA PHE A 52 -15.60 -19.48 6.29
C PHE A 52 -15.74 -18.01 5.89
N ALA A 53 -16.78 -17.32 6.35
CA ALA A 53 -16.95 -15.90 6.09
C ALA A 53 -15.76 -15.10 6.64
N GLU A 54 -15.35 -15.34 7.88
CA GLU A 54 -14.16 -14.72 8.51
C GLU A 54 -12.88 -15.00 7.72
N SER A 55 -12.67 -16.25 7.29
CA SER A 55 -11.49 -16.61 6.47
C SER A 55 -11.41 -15.83 5.16
N GLY A 56 -12.55 -15.47 4.57
CA GLY A 56 -12.61 -14.63 3.38
C GLY A 56 -12.14 -13.20 3.67
N VAL A 57 -12.53 -12.64 4.82
CA VAL A 57 -12.08 -11.32 5.28
C VAL A 57 -10.56 -11.30 5.44
N ASP A 58 -10.03 -12.27 6.19
CA ASP A 58 -8.59 -12.40 6.43
C ASP A 58 -7.81 -12.56 5.11
N ARG A 59 -8.35 -13.37 4.18
CA ARG A 59 -7.71 -13.58 2.89
C ARG A 59 -7.63 -12.29 2.07
N LEU A 60 -8.70 -11.50 2.05
CA LEU A 60 -8.71 -10.24 1.33
C LEU A 60 -7.77 -9.21 1.98
N MET A 61 -7.76 -9.12 3.31
CA MET A 61 -6.79 -8.28 4.03
C MET A 61 -5.35 -8.63 3.68
N LEU A 62 -5.04 -9.93 3.57
CA LEU A 62 -3.72 -10.40 3.17
C LEU A 62 -3.38 -10.02 1.73
N GLU A 63 -4.32 -10.10 0.79
CA GLU A 63 -4.08 -9.67 -0.60
C GLU A 63 -3.90 -8.15 -0.74
N LEU A 64 -4.62 -7.36 0.07
CA LEU A 64 -4.37 -5.91 0.18
C LEU A 64 -2.96 -5.63 0.69
N ALA A 65 -2.54 -6.31 1.76
CA ALA A 65 -1.21 -6.14 2.35
C ALA A 65 -0.06 -6.61 1.43
N ARG A 66 -0.33 -7.58 0.54
CA ARG A 66 0.62 -8.05 -0.48
C ARG A 66 0.82 -7.06 -1.63
N GLY A 67 -0.07 -6.08 -1.78
CA GLY A 67 0.00 -5.12 -2.89
C GLY A 67 -0.53 -5.66 -4.20
N THR A 68 -1.47 -6.61 -4.16
CA THR A 68 -2.16 -7.13 -5.36
C THR A 68 -2.99 -6.04 -6.04
N PHE A 69 -3.47 -5.06 -5.27
CA PHE A 69 -4.30 -3.95 -5.72
C PHE A 69 -3.59 -2.61 -5.51
N THR A 70 -3.85 -1.65 -6.39
CA THR A 70 -3.39 -0.28 -6.25
C THR A 70 -4.39 0.58 -5.48
N TRP A 71 -3.94 1.74 -4.99
CA TRP A 71 -4.83 2.69 -4.33
C TRP A 71 -6.03 3.09 -5.20
N ASN A 72 -5.80 3.40 -6.49
CA ASN A 72 -6.87 3.73 -7.44
C ASN A 72 -7.92 2.62 -7.57
N GLU A 73 -7.49 1.35 -7.59
CA GLU A 73 -8.43 0.22 -7.61
C GLU A 73 -9.26 0.18 -6.35
N ILE A 74 -8.63 0.37 -5.19
CA ILE A 74 -9.25 0.32 -3.87
C ILE A 74 -10.23 1.48 -3.69
N SER A 75 -9.80 2.72 -3.97
CA SER A 75 -10.60 3.94 -3.79
C SER A 75 -11.82 3.99 -4.70
N GLU A 76 -11.80 3.25 -5.81
CA GLU A 76 -12.91 3.17 -6.77
C GLU A 76 -13.69 1.84 -6.68
N ALA A 77 -13.36 0.96 -5.73
CA ALA A 77 -13.97 -0.36 -5.60
C ALA A 77 -15.46 -0.28 -5.24
N GLY A 78 -16.32 -0.79 -6.13
CA GLY A 78 -17.78 -0.67 -6.00
C GLY A 78 -18.33 0.68 -6.44
N CYS A 79 -17.47 1.59 -6.91
CA CYS A 79 -17.82 2.90 -7.44
C CYS A 79 -17.67 2.94 -8.97
N ALA A 80 -16.56 3.48 -9.50
CA ALA A 80 -16.26 3.43 -10.92
C ALA A 80 -15.68 2.09 -11.37
N LEU A 81 -15.20 1.28 -10.42
CA LEU A 81 -14.67 -0.06 -10.66
C LEU A 81 -15.52 -1.12 -9.97
N ALA A 82 -15.44 -2.35 -10.46
CA ALA A 82 -16.07 -3.49 -9.81
C ALA A 82 -15.53 -3.67 -8.37
N PRO A 83 -16.34 -4.20 -7.44
CA PRO A 83 -15.86 -4.55 -6.10
C PRO A 83 -14.62 -5.45 -6.18
N ILE A 84 -13.62 -5.16 -5.35
CA ILE A 84 -12.41 -5.98 -5.30
C ILE A 84 -12.73 -7.25 -4.55
N GLY A 85 -12.60 -8.40 -5.21
CA GLY A 85 -12.75 -9.71 -4.57
C GLY A 85 -11.50 -10.56 -4.75
N VAL A 86 -11.32 -11.54 -3.87
CA VAL A 86 -10.37 -12.62 -4.10
C VAL A 86 -11.08 -13.82 -4.75
N PRO A 87 -10.37 -14.69 -5.49
CA PRO A 87 -10.96 -15.91 -6.01
C PRO A 87 -11.65 -16.70 -4.89
N LYS A 88 -12.81 -17.29 -5.18
CA LYS A 88 -13.55 -18.13 -4.24
C LYS A 88 -12.62 -19.24 -3.74
N GLY A 89 -12.34 -19.24 -2.43
CA GLY A 89 -11.59 -20.32 -1.81
C GLY A 89 -12.51 -21.52 -1.63
N ASN A 90 -12.07 -22.67 -2.14
CA ASN A 90 -12.72 -23.94 -1.89
C ASN A 90 -12.07 -24.54 -0.63
N LEU A 91 -12.85 -24.68 0.45
CA LEU A 91 -12.43 -25.28 1.72
C LEU A 91 -12.88 -26.75 1.84
N GLY A 92 -13.62 -27.24 0.85
CA GLY A 92 -14.24 -28.56 0.78
C GLY A 92 -15.19 -28.64 -0.42
N SER A 93 -15.66 -29.83 -0.78
CA SER A 93 -16.42 -30.07 -2.03
C SER A 93 -17.64 -29.16 -2.26
N GLN A 94 -18.18 -28.54 -1.21
CA GLN A 94 -19.30 -27.60 -1.25
C GLN A 94 -19.17 -26.43 -0.25
N GLU A 95 -17.96 -26.18 0.25
CA GLU A 95 -17.68 -25.17 1.27
C GLU A 95 -16.84 -24.05 0.67
N PHE A 96 -17.36 -22.82 0.69
CA PHE A 96 -16.65 -21.70 0.11
C PHE A 96 -16.95 -20.39 0.81
N TYR A 97 -16.03 -19.45 0.64
CA TYR A 97 -16.26 -18.05 0.93
C TYR A 97 -16.31 -17.23 -0.36
N ALA A 98 -17.08 -16.13 -0.32
CA ALA A 98 -17.09 -15.10 -1.33
C ALA A 98 -16.95 -13.74 -0.64
N VAL A 99 -15.84 -13.05 -0.91
CA VAL A 99 -15.51 -11.79 -0.24
C VAL A 99 -15.32 -10.69 -1.26
N HIS A 100 -15.73 -9.48 -0.89
CA HIS A 100 -15.52 -8.28 -1.66
C HIS A 100 -15.28 -7.07 -0.77
N LEU A 101 -14.48 -6.15 -1.28
CA LEU A 101 -14.25 -4.81 -0.74
C LEU A 101 -15.04 -3.81 -1.56
N THR A 102 -15.73 -2.92 -0.85
CA THR A 102 -16.31 -1.72 -1.44
C THR A 102 -15.99 -0.49 -0.59
N VAL A 103 -15.98 0.64 -1.26
CA VAL A 103 -15.93 1.96 -0.63
C VAL A 103 -17.09 2.14 0.36
N PHE A 104 -16.82 2.73 1.53
CA PHE A 104 -17.78 2.90 2.62
C PHE A 104 -17.78 4.33 3.18
N HIS A 105 -18.90 4.78 3.74
CA HIS A 105 -18.99 6.06 4.46
C HIS A 105 -19.77 5.88 5.77
N PRO A 106 -19.12 6.10 6.92
CA PRO A 106 -19.74 5.83 8.22
C PRO A 106 -20.94 6.74 8.49
N GLU A 107 -20.91 7.99 8.04
CA GLU A 107 -21.97 8.97 8.31
C GLU A 107 -23.28 8.66 7.58
N LEU A 108 -23.22 8.04 6.40
CA LEU A 108 -24.39 7.64 5.62
C LEU A 108 -24.95 6.30 6.08
N ALA A 109 -24.10 5.44 6.66
CA ALA A 109 -24.51 4.14 7.19
C ALA A 109 -25.36 4.23 8.48
N ALA A 110 -25.26 5.32 9.24
CA ALA A 110 -26.15 5.57 10.38
C ALA A 110 -27.62 5.76 9.95
N ALA A 111 -27.88 6.16 8.70
CA ALA A 111 -29.21 6.45 8.17
C ALA A 111 -29.79 5.30 7.32
N GLN A 112 -28.97 4.41 6.77
CA GLN A 112 -29.42 3.31 5.91
C GLN A 112 -28.87 1.97 6.42
N ARG A 113 -29.78 1.01 6.67
CA ARG A 113 -29.42 -0.42 6.60
C ARG A 113 -28.82 -0.61 5.21
N LEU A 114 -27.51 -0.75 5.12
CA LEU A 114 -26.80 -0.91 3.85
C LEU A 114 -27.51 -2.01 3.04
N PRO A 115 -27.84 -1.75 1.77
CA PRO A 115 -28.67 -2.67 0.99
C PRO A 115 -28.04 -4.07 0.94
N ASP A 116 -28.89 -5.08 1.05
CA ASP A 116 -28.51 -6.48 0.97
C ASP A 116 -27.81 -6.73 -0.38
N LEU A 117 -26.60 -7.25 -0.34
CA LEU A 117 -25.81 -7.58 -1.54
C LEU A 117 -26.51 -8.61 -2.43
N GLN A 118 -27.52 -9.33 -1.94
CA GLN A 118 -28.35 -10.19 -2.79
C GLN A 118 -29.17 -9.41 -3.83
N THR A 119 -29.47 -8.13 -3.60
CA THR A 119 -30.12 -7.30 -4.63
C THR A 119 -29.13 -6.77 -5.66
N TRP A 120 -27.81 -6.86 -5.39
CA TRP A 120 -26.77 -6.23 -6.20
C TRP A 120 -26.38 -7.05 -7.44
N LYS A 121 -26.77 -8.33 -7.53
CA LYS A 121 -26.43 -9.18 -8.68
C LYS A 121 -27.12 -10.54 -8.69
N LYS A 122 -27.49 -11.04 -9.87
CA LYS A 122 -27.55 -12.51 -10.07
C LYS A 122 -26.15 -13.03 -10.38
N PRO A 123 -25.72 -14.18 -9.84
CA PRO A 123 -24.44 -14.78 -10.20
C PRO A 123 -24.31 -14.93 -11.73
N GLY A 124 -23.31 -14.26 -12.34
CA GLY A 124 -23.02 -14.34 -13.78
C GLY A 124 -23.17 -13.03 -14.57
N ASP A 125 -23.84 -12.01 -14.04
CA ASP A 125 -24.03 -10.77 -14.80
C ASP A 125 -22.71 -9.96 -14.94
N ALA A 126 -22.56 -9.16 -15.98
CA ALA A 126 -21.46 -8.19 -16.07
C ALA A 126 -21.68 -7.05 -15.06
N TRP A 127 -20.63 -6.54 -14.43
CA TRP A 127 -20.77 -5.38 -13.53
C TRP A 127 -21.26 -4.15 -14.31
N ASN A 128 -22.22 -3.40 -13.73
CA ASN A 128 -22.74 -2.16 -14.29
C ASN A 128 -22.67 -1.05 -13.22
N SER A 129 -22.05 0.07 -13.57
CA SER A 129 -21.94 1.27 -12.72
C SER A 129 -23.30 1.90 -12.36
N SER A 130 -24.37 1.55 -13.07
CA SER A 130 -25.73 2.00 -12.76
C SER A 130 -26.42 1.23 -11.64
N TRP A 131 -25.87 0.10 -11.17
CA TRP A 131 -26.40 -0.67 -10.02
C TRP A 131 -25.93 -0.15 -8.67
N ASN A 132 -25.24 0.98 -8.70
CA ASN A 132 -24.76 1.64 -7.53
C ASN A 132 -25.86 2.52 -6.94
N ASP A 133 -26.71 1.96 -6.06
CA ASP A 133 -27.62 2.75 -5.21
C ASP A 133 -26.84 3.72 -4.30
N ASN A 134 -25.52 3.49 -4.17
CA ASN A 134 -24.54 4.30 -3.47
C ASN A 134 -23.83 5.30 -4.42
N LYS A 135 -24.43 5.69 -5.56
CA LYS A 135 -23.86 6.74 -6.43
C LYS A 135 -23.49 7.99 -5.63
N GLU A 136 -24.32 8.38 -4.67
CA GLU A 136 -24.07 9.51 -3.77
C GLU A 136 -22.79 9.33 -2.93
N LEU A 137 -22.49 8.11 -2.46
CA LEU A 137 -21.25 7.79 -1.72
C LEU A 137 -19.98 7.94 -2.57
N CYS A 138 -20.11 7.67 -3.87
CA CYS A 138 -18.99 7.72 -4.82
C CYS A 138 -18.82 9.10 -5.47
N THR A 139 -19.87 9.94 -5.48
CA THR A 139 -19.86 11.29 -6.05
C THR A 139 -19.84 12.40 -5.01
N ASP A 140 -19.81 12.07 -3.72
CA ASP A 140 -19.74 13.05 -2.65
C ASP A 140 -18.49 13.93 -2.80
N THR A 141 -18.70 15.19 -3.17
CA THR A 141 -17.66 16.21 -3.34
C THR A 141 -17.15 16.77 -2.01
N THR A 142 -17.82 16.45 -0.90
CA THR A 142 -17.39 16.79 0.47
C THR A 142 -16.47 15.75 1.08
N ARG A 143 -16.38 14.55 0.48
CA ARG A 143 -15.17 13.75 0.65
C ARG A 143 -13.97 14.61 0.24
N PRO A 144 -12.78 14.44 0.85
CA PRO A 144 -11.59 14.48 0.04
C PRO A 144 -11.80 13.35 -0.99
N GLY A 145 -12.44 13.66 -2.12
CA GLY A 145 -13.02 12.64 -3.01
C GLY A 145 -11.97 11.68 -3.54
N PRO A 146 -12.30 10.85 -4.53
CA PRO A 146 -11.30 10.43 -5.50
C PRO A 146 -10.76 11.62 -6.33
N GLY A 147 -10.73 12.82 -5.75
CA GLY A 147 -9.90 13.90 -6.23
C GLY A 147 -8.43 13.45 -6.18
N PRO A 148 -7.52 14.25 -6.74
CA PRO A 148 -6.10 13.90 -6.89
C PRO A 148 -5.32 13.68 -5.56
N GLY A 149 -6.00 13.59 -4.41
CA GLY A 149 -5.41 13.22 -3.13
C GLY A 149 -5.07 11.73 -3.12
N GLY A 150 -3.78 11.42 -3.04
CA GLY A 150 -3.30 10.07 -2.81
C GLY A 150 -3.73 9.51 -1.44
N PRO A 151 -3.17 8.37 -1.01
CA PRO A 151 -3.56 7.65 0.20
C PRO A 151 -3.26 8.39 1.53
N GLN A 152 -2.89 9.66 1.51
CA GLN A 152 -2.53 10.45 2.69
C GLN A 152 -3.65 10.57 3.72
N VAL A 153 -4.90 10.67 3.24
CA VAL A 153 -6.08 10.69 4.11
C VAL A 153 -6.69 9.30 4.09
N PRO A 154 -6.68 8.56 5.21
CA PRO A 154 -7.31 7.25 5.28
C PRO A 154 -8.79 7.34 4.93
N GLN A 155 -9.24 6.45 4.05
CA GLN A 155 -10.65 6.32 3.66
C GLN A 155 -11.26 5.07 4.28
N TRP A 156 -12.58 5.07 4.41
CA TRP A 156 -13.32 3.94 4.96
C TRP A 156 -13.78 2.99 3.87
N PHE A 157 -13.67 1.69 4.15
CA PHE A 157 -14.08 0.61 3.27
C PHE A 157 -14.82 -0.45 4.08
N ALA A 158 -15.69 -1.19 3.39
CA ALA A 158 -16.38 -2.35 3.95
C ALA A 158 -15.89 -3.60 3.21
N ILE A 159 -15.33 -4.53 3.98
CA ILE A 159 -15.08 -5.88 3.53
C ILE A 159 -16.31 -6.70 3.92
N THR A 160 -17.07 -7.18 2.93
CA THR A 160 -18.17 -8.10 3.18
C THR A 160 -17.81 -9.48 2.66
N SER A 161 -17.93 -10.48 3.54
CA SER A 161 -17.63 -11.87 3.22
C SER A 161 -18.83 -12.74 3.54
N THR A 162 -19.18 -13.59 2.59
CA THR A 162 -20.23 -14.59 2.75
C THR A 162 -19.59 -15.97 2.78
N GLY A 163 -19.76 -16.69 3.88
CA GLY A 163 -19.37 -18.08 4.01
C GLY A 163 -20.57 -18.99 3.78
N GLN A 164 -20.37 -20.03 2.99
CA GLN A 164 -21.40 -21.01 2.66
C GLN A 164 -20.94 -22.41 3.06
N HIS A 165 -21.79 -23.05 3.87
CA HIS A 165 -21.83 -24.48 4.12
C HIS A 165 -23.05 -25.04 3.33
N PRO A 166 -23.07 -26.31 2.89
CA PRO A 166 -24.17 -26.90 2.11
C PRO A 166 -25.60 -26.60 2.57
N THR A 167 -25.80 -26.39 3.87
CA THR A 167 -27.13 -26.09 4.46
C THR A 167 -27.17 -24.81 5.28
N ALA A 168 -26.12 -23.98 5.27
CA ALA A 168 -26.07 -22.75 6.05
C ALA A 168 -25.26 -21.67 5.32
N THR A 169 -25.71 -20.42 5.41
CA THR A 169 -24.99 -19.27 4.85
C THR A 169 -24.90 -18.21 5.93
N ARG A 170 -23.70 -17.66 6.12
CA ARG A 170 -23.44 -16.54 7.04
C ARG A 170 -22.77 -15.41 6.31
N GLN A 171 -23.04 -14.18 6.73
CA GLN A 171 -22.38 -13.01 6.17
C GLN A 171 -21.79 -12.16 7.28
N VAL A 172 -20.51 -11.87 7.15
CA VAL A 172 -19.80 -10.95 8.04
C VAL A 172 -19.40 -9.72 7.26
N ARG A 173 -19.31 -8.60 7.98
CA ARG A 173 -18.79 -7.35 7.47
C ARG A 173 -17.76 -6.80 8.43
N GLN A 174 -16.60 -6.47 7.90
CA GLN A 174 -15.55 -5.76 8.60
C GLN A 174 -15.40 -4.37 7.98
N LEU A 175 -15.54 -3.33 8.81
CA LEU A 175 -15.18 -1.99 8.41
C LEU A 175 -13.69 -1.79 8.63
N VAL A 176 -13.02 -1.24 7.62
CA VAL A 176 -11.59 -0.98 7.66
C VAL A 176 -11.33 0.46 7.20
N LYS A 177 -10.30 1.09 7.75
CA LYS A 177 -9.67 2.26 7.16
C LYS A 177 -8.48 1.84 6.34
N ILE A 178 -8.37 2.32 5.11
CA ILE A 178 -7.19 2.14 4.28
C ILE A 178 -6.61 3.51 3.98
N GLY A 179 -5.33 3.68 4.29
CA GLY A 179 -4.57 4.91 4.00
C GLY A 179 -3.09 4.58 3.86
N ALA A 180 -2.25 5.60 3.72
CA ALA A 180 -0.82 5.44 3.60
C ALA A 180 -0.26 4.80 4.89
N ARG A 181 0.70 3.89 4.73
CA ARG A 181 1.40 3.25 5.87
C ARG A 181 2.22 4.26 6.67
N GLY A 182 2.62 5.35 6.05
CA GLY A 182 3.54 6.34 6.60
C GLY A 182 4.99 6.22 6.11
N LEU A 183 5.25 5.24 5.22
CA LEU A 183 6.50 5.18 4.46
C LEU A 183 6.67 6.48 3.67
N PRO A 184 7.90 7.00 3.55
CA PRO A 184 8.18 8.16 2.71
C PRO A 184 7.79 7.86 1.26
N ILE A 185 7.17 8.85 0.60
CA ILE A 185 6.80 8.76 -0.81
C ILE A 185 7.59 9.82 -1.56
N GLY A 186 8.60 9.40 -2.31
CA GLY A 186 9.57 10.31 -2.90
C GLY A 186 10.94 9.66 -2.90
N MET A 187 11.98 10.43 -2.67
CA MET A 187 13.30 9.87 -2.41
C MET A 187 13.59 9.99 -0.93
N GLU A 188 13.93 8.87 -0.30
CA GLU A 188 14.41 8.82 1.07
C GLU A 188 15.68 7.98 1.13
N ALA A 189 16.69 8.52 1.81
CA ALA A 189 17.84 7.74 2.19
C ALA A 189 18.57 8.30 3.41
N ASP A 190 19.23 7.46 4.20
CA ASP A 190 20.08 7.92 5.32
C ASP A 190 21.20 8.85 4.83
N THR A 191 21.79 8.51 3.70
CA THR A 191 22.86 9.29 3.07
C THR A 191 22.58 9.44 1.59
N VAL A 192 22.85 10.65 1.07
CA VAL A 192 22.69 10.94 -0.35
C VAL A 192 24.01 11.45 -0.89
N GLU A 193 24.44 10.87 -2.00
CA GLU A 193 25.61 11.31 -2.74
C GLU A 193 25.21 11.65 -4.17
N ILE A 194 25.65 12.81 -4.67
CA ILE A 194 25.41 13.21 -6.06
C ILE A 194 26.73 13.09 -6.85
N THR A 195 26.95 11.93 -7.46
CA THR A 195 28.21 11.57 -8.13
C THR A 195 28.26 12.04 -9.59
N GLY A 196 28.40 13.36 -9.79
CA GLY A 196 28.63 13.93 -11.12
C GLY A 196 27.46 13.76 -12.11
N GLY A 197 27.64 14.25 -13.34
CA GLY A 197 26.54 14.35 -14.31
C GLY A 197 25.55 15.48 -13.98
N ASN A 198 24.32 15.37 -14.48
CA ASN A 198 23.23 16.32 -14.27
C ASN A 198 21.93 15.58 -13.91
N PRO A 199 21.87 14.87 -12.76
CA PRO A 199 20.65 14.22 -12.34
C PRO A 199 19.52 15.24 -12.16
N SER A 200 18.27 14.80 -12.34
CA SER A 200 17.11 15.66 -12.18
C SER A 200 15.99 14.98 -11.43
N ALA A 201 15.34 15.76 -10.58
CA ALA A 201 14.14 15.45 -9.84
C ALA A 201 13.00 16.36 -10.34
N ALA A 202 11.90 15.75 -10.77
CA ALA A 202 10.70 16.47 -11.18
C ALA A 202 9.52 16.09 -10.29
N ASN A 203 8.85 17.07 -9.72
CA ASN A 203 7.70 16.90 -8.84
C ASN A 203 7.98 15.96 -7.65
N VAL A 204 9.22 15.76 -7.22
CA VAL A 204 9.57 14.81 -6.15
C VAL A 204 10.47 15.47 -5.13
N SER A 205 10.10 15.37 -3.86
CA SER A 205 10.96 15.78 -2.75
C SER A 205 11.92 14.67 -2.35
N LEU A 206 13.14 15.08 -1.98
CA LEU A 206 14.13 14.24 -1.31
C LEU A 206 14.09 14.53 0.19
N ILE A 207 13.98 13.49 0.99
CA ILE A 207 13.95 13.58 2.46
C ILE A 207 15.10 12.73 2.98
N THR A 208 15.88 13.23 3.93
CA THR A 208 17.00 12.45 4.49
C THR A 208 17.25 12.80 5.96
N PRO A 209 17.52 11.82 6.83
CA PRO A 209 17.99 12.08 8.19
C PRO A 209 19.49 12.43 8.24
N GLY A 210 20.25 12.24 7.16
CA GLY A 210 21.68 12.51 7.12
C GLY A 210 22.07 13.68 6.21
N ASP A 211 23.33 13.66 5.79
CA ASP A 211 23.91 14.68 4.93
C ASP A 211 23.60 14.39 3.46
N VAL A 212 23.31 15.46 2.71
CA VAL A 212 23.39 15.43 1.24
C VAL A 212 24.78 15.89 0.86
N THR A 213 25.57 14.94 0.41
CA THR A 213 26.98 15.10 0.10
C THR A 213 27.21 15.15 -1.41
N SER A 214 28.33 15.76 -1.80
CA SER A 214 28.72 15.96 -3.19
C SER A 214 27.75 16.89 -3.96
N ASP A 215 28.18 18.12 -4.22
CA ASP A 215 27.61 19.12 -5.14
C ASP A 215 26.08 19.09 -5.39
N ARG A 216 25.25 19.44 -4.39
CA ARG A 216 23.79 19.64 -4.57
C ARG A 216 23.40 20.54 -5.75
N ASN A 217 24.26 21.47 -6.12
CA ASN A 217 24.09 22.33 -7.29
C ASN A 217 24.15 21.62 -8.66
N LYS A 218 24.48 20.32 -8.70
CA LYS A 218 24.43 19.50 -9.92
C LYS A 218 23.09 18.79 -10.12
N MET A 219 22.24 18.74 -9.11
CA MET A 219 20.93 18.09 -9.18
C MET A 219 19.81 19.11 -9.28
N ASN A 220 19.08 19.07 -10.39
CA ASN A 220 17.96 19.97 -10.62
C ASN A 220 16.68 19.46 -9.97
N PHE A 221 16.00 20.31 -9.20
CA PHE A 221 14.63 20.08 -8.71
C PHE A 221 13.66 21.03 -9.40
N SER A 222 12.51 20.51 -9.80
CA SER A 222 11.49 21.28 -10.52
C SER A 222 10.07 20.80 -10.21
N GLY A 223 9.08 21.70 -10.33
CA GLY A 223 7.66 21.37 -10.21
C GLY A 223 7.15 21.26 -8.76
N THR A 224 5.99 20.63 -8.58
CA THR A 224 5.39 20.48 -7.24
C THR A 224 5.10 19.02 -6.97
N ASP A 225 5.42 18.59 -5.76
CA ASP A 225 5.17 17.24 -5.30
C ASP A 225 3.66 16.95 -5.22
N PRO A 226 3.14 15.98 -5.99
CA PRO A 226 1.72 15.65 -5.98
C PRO A 226 1.32 14.96 -4.67
N TYR A 227 2.25 14.29 -4.00
CA TYR A 227 2.04 13.69 -2.69
C TYR A 227 2.13 14.77 -1.64
N TYR A 228 3.31 15.32 -1.38
CA TYR A 228 3.50 16.25 -0.26
C TYR A 228 2.76 17.58 -0.44
N LYS A 229 2.52 18.21 0.70
CA LYS A 229 1.80 19.47 0.89
C LYS A 229 2.64 20.34 1.81
N LEU A 230 2.52 21.67 1.73
CA LEU A 230 3.37 22.58 2.50
C LEU A 230 3.42 22.25 3.99
N HIS A 231 2.30 21.89 4.62
CA HIS A 231 2.26 21.53 6.05
C HIS A 231 3.15 20.35 6.46
N HIS A 232 3.48 19.43 5.55
CA HIS A 232 4.37 18.31 5.86
C HIS A 232 5.78 18.79 6.21
N PHE A 233 6.24 19.87 5.56
CA PHE A 233 7.57 20.44 5.73
C PHE A 233 7.58 21.70 6.62
N TRP A 234 6.44 22.40 6.69
CA TRP A 234 6.26 23.60 7.49
C TRP A 234 4.88 23.58 8.13
N ASP A 235 4.76 23.13 9.38
CA ASP A 235 3.50 22.88 10.08
C ASP A 235 2.50 24.06 10.04
N SER A 236 3.00 25.30 10.04
CA SER A 236 2.17 26.51 9.97
C SER A 236 1.63 26.86 8.58
N LEU A 237 1.99 26.11 7.54
CA LEU A 237 1.59 26.37 6.16
C LEU A 237 0.40 25.50 5.71
N SER A 238 -0.10 25.78 4.50
CA SER A 238 -1.35 25.18 4.02
C SER A 238 -1.30 23.65 3.95
N PRO A 239 -2.36 22.96 4.43
CA PRO A 239 -2.47 21.51 4.29
C PRO A 239 -2.91 21.06 2.88
N THR A 240 -3.38 21.98 2.04
CA THR A 240 -3.94 21.66 0.72
C THR A 240 -3.05 22.07 -0.45
N VAL A 241 -2.09 22.96 -0.23
CA VAL A 241 -1.18 23.43 -1.28
C VAL A 241 -0.03 22.43 -1.46
N PRO A 242 0.20 21.90 -2.68
CA PRO A 242 1.34 21.05 -3.00
C PRO A 242 2.67 21.66 -2.57
N ALA A 243 3.55 20.84 -1.99
CA ALA A 243 4.89 21.28 -1.68
C ALA A 243 5.72 21.36 -2.99
N PRO A 244 6.55 22.40 -3.19
CA PRO A 244 7.54 22.40 -4.26
C PRO A 244 8.53 21.24 -4.09
N ALA A 245 9.01 20.68 -5.19
CA ALA A 245 10.03 19.63 -5.14
C ALA A 245 11.34 20.23 -4.60
N ALA A 246 11.88 19.64 -3.54
CA ALA A 246 13.07 20.17 -2.86
C ALA A 246 13.79 19.08 -2.07
N VAL A 247 14.93 19.44 -1.49
CA VAL A 247 15.71 18.62 -0.56
C VAL A 247 15.43 19.04 0.87
N HIS A 248 15.07 18.08 1.71
CA HIS A 248 14.78 18.25 3.12
C HIS A 248 15.68 17.32 3.94
N ALA A 249 16.72 17.85 4.57
CA ALA A 249 17.76 17.07 5.24
C ALA A 249 17.87 17.43 6.73
N LEU A 250 17.87 16.45 7.64
CA LEU A 250 18.22 16.73 9.04
C LEU A 250 19.70 17.03 9.19
N GLY A 251 20.53 16.50 8.30
CA GLY A 251 21.93 16.84 8.19
C GLY A 251 22.17 18.12 7.38
N THR A 252 23.39 18.21 6.88
CA THR A 252 23.88 19.33 6.08
C THR A 252 23.64 19.06 4.60
N ILE A 253 23.15 20.06 3.88
CA ILE A 253 23.15 20.04 2.41
C ILE A 253 24.43 20.71 1.91
N ARG A 254 25.28 19.93 1.25
CA ARG A 254 26.56 20.41 0.71
C ARG A 254 26.46 20.76 -0.76
N CYS A 255 27.14 21.83 -1.15
CA CYS A 255 27.21 22.27 -2.53
C CYS A 255 28.63 22.71 -2.90
N SER A 256 28.95 22.71 -4.19
CA SER A 256 30.29 23.05 -4.65
C SER A 256 30.64 24.48 -4.23
N ALA A 257 31.77 24.66 -3.54
CA ALA A 257 32.24 25.99 -3.16
C ALA A 257 32.57 26.78 -4.42
N ASN A 258 31.66 27.66 -4.85
CA ASN A 258 31.93 28.60 -5.93
C ASN A 258 32.41 29.92 -5.30
N PRO A 259 33.68 30.34 -5.51
CA PRO A 259 34.22 31.57 -4.91
C PRO A 259 33.50 32.85 -5.38
N SER A 260 32.71 32.77 -6.46
CA SER A 260 31.87 33.86 -6.97
C SER A 260 30.42 33.80 -6.50
N SER A 261 29.96 32.67 -5.93
CA SER A 261 28.60 32.57 -5.39
C SER A 261 28.63 32.85 -3.90
N THR A 262 27.88 33.85 -3.46
CA THR A 262 27.62 34.11 -2.03
C THR A 262 26.67 33.08 -1.40
N GLN A 263 26.42 31.98 -2.12
CA GLN A 263 25.28 31.09 -1.96
C GLN A 263 25.68 29.73 -1.37
N CYS A 264 26.93 29.30 -1.56
CA CYS A 264 27.52 28.11 -0.92
C CYS A 264 28.67 28.55 -0.02
N THR A 265 28.35 29.16 1.13
CA THR A 265 29.38 29.69 2.03
C THR A 265 30.01 28.54 2.81
N GLY A 266 31.30 28.29 2.58
CA GLY A 266 32.00 27.17 3.24
C GLY A 266 31.57 25.78 2.73
N GLY A 267 30.98 25.69 1.54
CA GLY A 267 30.53 24.42 0.95
C GLY A 267 29.19 23.90 1.49
N VAL A 268 28.44 24.75 2.20
CA VAL A 268 27.11 24.44 2.75
C VAL A 268 26.06 25.36 2.15
N GLU A 269 24.90 24.81 1.81
CA GLU A 269 23.78 25.53 1.19
C GLU A 269 23.07 26.47 2.18
N HIS A 270 22.84 26.04 3.42
CA HIS A 270 22.28 26.89 4.47
C HIS A 270 23.28 27.12 5.60
N SER A 271 23.71 28.36 5.76
CA SER A 271 24.45 28.82 6.94
C SER A 271 23.48 29.52 7.90
N PRO A 272 23.70 29.44 9.23
CA PRO A 272 22.96 30.21 10.23
C PRO A 272 22.96 31.73 9.98
N SER A 273 23.86 32.25 9.13
CA SER A 273 24.03 33.67 8.82
C SER A 273 23.03 34.25 7.78
N ARG A 274 21.84 33.65 7.61
CA ARG A 274 20.62 34.25 7.00
C ARG A 274 20.65 34.63 5.51
N LYS A 275 20.83 33.69 4.58
CA LYS A 275 20.41 33.92 3.18
C LYS A 275 19.71 32.71 2.58
N LEU A 276 18.60 32.98 1.90
CA LEU A 276 17.94 32.06 0.98
C LEU A 276 18.94 31.68 -0.12
N ASN A 277 19.13 30.39 -0.39
CA ASN A 277 19.91 29.99 -1.55
C ASN A 277 19.04 30.13 -2.81
N CYS A 278 19.40 31.07 -3.67
CA CYS A 278 18.70 31.33 -4.93
C CYS A 278 19.46 30.87 -6.17
N GLY A 279 20.63 30.24 -6.02
CA GLY A 279 21.49 29.91 -7.17
C GLY A 279 21.84 28.45 -7.31
N ALA A 280 21.52 27.60 -6.33
CA ALA A 280 21.49 26.16 -6.61
C ALA A 280 20.41 25.93 -7.70
N ASN A 281 20.86 25.43 -8.86
CA ASN A 281 20.08 25.16 -10.07
C ASN A 281 19.71 26.38 -10.95
N GLY A 282 20.43 27.50 -10.82
CA GLY A 282 20.26 28.70 -11.65
C GLY A 282 18.94 29.45 -11.41
N ASN A 283 18.63 30.43 -12.27
CA ASN A 283 17.47 31.35 -12.12
C ASN A 283 16.09 30.68 -12.14
N ASN A 284 15.99 29.36 -12.33
CA ASN A 284 14.71 28.64 -12.27
C ASN A 284 14.74 27.50 -11.23
N GLY A 285 15.79 27.43 -10.42
CA GLY A 285 16.00 26.40 -9.42
C GLY A 285 15.02 26.52 -8.25
N GLN A 286 14.58 25.38 -7.71
CA GLN A 286 13.74 25.31 -6.51
C GLN A 286 14.54 25.33 -5.19
N SER A 287 15.81 25.74 -5.22
CA SER A 287 16.69 25.78 -4.04
C SER A 287 16.18 26.66 -2.90
N GLN A 288 15.31 27.62 -3.19
CA GLN A 288 14.64 28.42 -2.17
C GLN A 288 13.76 27.60 -1.21
N TRP A 289 13.39 26.38 -1.60
CA TRP A 289 12.54 25.46 -0.85
C TRP A 289 13.33 24.35 -0.14
N ASP A 290 14.64 24.27 -0.37
CA ASP A 290 15.49 23.31 0.33
C ASP A 290 15.51 23.64 1.84
N GLN A 291 15.55 22.61 2.67
CA GLN A 291 15.70 22.74 4.12
C GLN A 291 16.81 21.83 4.64
N SER A 292 17.59 22.32 5.60
CA SER A 292 18.65 21.53 6.24
C SER A 292 18.62 21.70 7.77
N GLY A 293 19.24 20.79 8.53
CA GLY A 293 19.40 20.96 9.97
C GLY A 293 20.30 22.14 10.37
N GLY A 294 21.12 22.65 9.45
CA GLY A 294 21.88 23.90 9.63
C GLY A 294 21.10 25.17 9.27
N GLY A 295 19.83 25.03 8.86
CA GLY A 295 19.00 26.13 8.37
C GLY A 295 18.56 27.13 9.45
N SER A 296 17.91 28.20 9.02
CA SER A 296 17.44 29.26 9.91
C SER A 296 16.17 29.94 9.39
N THR A 297 15.57 30.80 10.20
CA THR A 297 14.43 31.62 9.79
C THR A 297 14.78 32.51 8.60
N ILE A 298 13.92 32.49 7.58
CA ILE A 298 14.07 33.32 6.38
C ILE A 298 13.31 34.63 6.62
N THR A 299 14.03 35.75 6.62
CA THR A 299 13.44 37.09 6.88
C THR A 299 13.10 37.85 5.61
N THR A 300 13.50 37.35 4.43
CA THR A 300 13.16 37.95 3.14
C THR A 300 11.82 37.42 2.65
N THR A 301 10.96 38.30 2.17
CA THR A 301 9.71 37.94 1.47
C THR A 301 9.88 37.94 -0.04
N THR A 302 11.03 38.43 -0.54
CA THR A 302 11.33 38.46 -1.98
C THR A 302 11.68 37.04 -2.44
N PRO A 303 10.98 36.50 -3.44
CA PRO A 303 11.30 35.20 -4.03
C PRO A 303 12.64 35.26 -4.76
N CYS A 304 13.26 34.10 -4.97
CA CYS A 304 14.41 34.02 -5.84
C CYS A 304 14.06 34.47 -7.26
N ALA A 305 15.04 35.01 -8.00
CA ALA A 305 14.84 35.38 -9.40
C ALA A 305 14.27 34.18 -10.16
N GLY A 306 13.23 34.40 -10.97
CA GLY A 306 12.49 33.37 -11.73
C GLY A 306 11.46 32.55 -10.93
N GLN A 307 11.36 32.75 -9.62
CA GLN A 307 10.29 32.19 -8.79
C GLN A 307 9.18 33.22 -8.57
N SER A 308 7.92 32.80 -8.69
CA SER A 308 6.74 33.65 -8.48
C SER A 308 6.17 33.56 -7.06
N VAL A 309 6.62 32.58 -6.27
CA VAL A 309 6.08 32.28 -4.94
C VAL A 309 7.12 32.66 -3.89
N ALA A 310 6.67 33.37 -2.84
CA ALA A 310 7.48 33.77 -1.70
C ALA A 310 8.18 32.55 -1.06
N PRO A 311 9.40 32.72 -0.51
CA PRO A 311 10.11 31.63 0.12
C PRO A 311 9.37 31.12 1.36
N PRO A 312 9.68 29.90 1.82
CA PRO A 312 9.13 29.39 3.08
C PRO A 312 9.60 30.25 4.26
N PRO A 313 8.93 30.16 5.42
CA PRO A 313 9.29 30.94 6.62
C PRO A 313 10.64 30.54 7.22
N SER A 314 11.14 29.34 6.89
CA SER A 314 12.38 28.79 7.44
C SER A 314 13.04 27.82 6.47
N SER A 315 14.37 27.82 6.41
CA SER A 315 15.17 26.76 5.77
C SER A 315 15.65 25.70 6.75
N PHE A 316 15.26 25.78 8.02
CA PHE A 316 15.53 24.75 9.02
C PHE A 316 14.62 23.55 8.82
N PHE A 317 15.19 22.35 8.77
CA PHE A 317 14.46 21.07 8.80
C PHE A 317 14.67 20.39 10.14
N SER A 318 13.62 20.32 10.94
CA SER A 318 13.66 19.76 12.29
C SER A 318 13.36 18.26 12.31
N PRO A 319 13.75 17.55 13.38
CA PRO A 319 13.34 16.15 13.58
C PRO A 319 11.82 15.94 13.54
N ASP A 320 11.04 16.93 13.95
CA ASP A 320 9.58 16.82 13.88
C ASP A 320 9.04 17.02 12.46
N ASP A 321 9.72 17.82 11.63
CA ASP A 321 9.41 17.93 10.19
C ASP A 321 9.69 16.60 9.48
N TYR A 322 10.82 15.95 9.80
CA TYR A 322 11.13 14.60 9.30
C TYR A 322 10.08 13.57 9.71
N LYS A 323 9.66 13.54 10.99
CA LYS A 323 8.59 12.64 11.45
C LYS A 323 7.25 12.90 10.76
N ARG A 324 6.91 14.15 10.42
CA ARG A 324 5.67 14.45 9.68
C ARG A 324 5.75 14.00 8.22
N ALA A 325 6.91 14.13 7.59
CA ALA A 325 7.11 13.75 6.19
C ALA A 325 7.32 12.22 6.01
N ALA A 326 7.89 11.54 7.00
CA ALA A 326 8.21 10.11 7.01
C ALA A 326 7.94 9.47 8.40
N PRO A 327 6.67 9.31 8.80
CA PRO A 327 6.32 8.82 10.14
C PRO A 327 6.66 7.34 10.41
N THR A 328 6.75 6.51 9.38
CA THR A 328 7.22 5.12 9.48
C THR A 328 8.28 4.88 8.40
N PRO A 329 9.53 5.33 8.62
CA PRO A 329 10.55 5.34 7.57
C PRO A 329 10.98 3.94 7.13
N GLU A 330 10.75 2.93 7.96
CA GLU A 330 11.19 1.55 7.73
C GLU A 330 10.02 0.56 7.64
N LEU A 331 10.20 -0.47 6.83
CA LEU A 331 9.35 -1.65 6.76
C LEU A 331 9.53 -2.54 7.99
N THR A 332 8.42 -3.13 8.45
CA THR A 332 8.50 -4.15 9.50
C THR A 332 8.89 -5.53 8.93
N ASP A 333 9.37 -6.44 9.77
CA ASP A 333 9.66 -7.83 9.37
C ASP A 333 8.45 -8.51 8.70
N GLN A 334 7.25 -8.22 9.19
CA GLN A 334 6.01 -8.74 8.61
C GLN A 334 5.76 -8.18 7.21
N ASP A 335 6.15 -6.93 6.95
CA ASP A 335 6.03 -6.32 5.63
C ASP A 335 6.99 -6.96 4.64
N TYR A 336 8.23 -7.18 5.05
CA TYR A 336 9.20 -7.97 4.27
C TYR A 336 8.67 -9.38 3.98
N ALA A 337 8.08 -10.06 4.96
CA ALA A 337 7.48 -11.38 4.77
C ALA A 337 6.32 -11.36 3.76
N ASN A 338 5.47 -10.33 3.81
CA ASN A 338 4.35 -10.15 2.88
C ASN A 338 4.83 -9.88 1.45
N LEU A 339 5.81 -8.98 1.27
CA LEU A 339 6.43 -8.65 -0.02
C LEU A 339 7.18 -9.86 -0.60
N LYS A 340 7.87 -10.64 0.24
CA LYS A 340 8.51 -11.90 -0.15
C LYS A 340 7.49 -12.95 -0.60
N ALA A 341 6.37 -13.07 0.11
CA ALA A 341 5.28 -13.98 -0.29
C ALA A 341 4.62 -13.55 -1.62
N ALA A 342 4.42 -12.25 -1.81
CA ALA A 342 3.92 -11.66 -3.05
C ALA A 342 4.84 -11.96 -4.24
N ALA A 343 6.15 -11.73 -4.07
CA ALA A 343 7.16 -12.03 -5.08
C ALA A 343 7.16 -13.50 -5.50
N LYS A 344 7.04 -14.44 -4.54
CA LYS A 344 6.92 -15.88 -4.83
C LYS A 344 5.64 -16.25 -5.55
N ALA A 345 4.53 -15.57 -5.26
CA ALA A 345 3.22 -15.90 -5.80
C ALA A 345 2.99 -15.38 -7.23
N TYR A 346 3.44 -14.16 -7.54
CA TYR A 346 3.13 -13.51 -8.81
C TYR A 346 4.24 -12.60 -9.38
N GLY A 347 5.40 -12.55 -8.76
CA GLY A 347 6.50 -11.68 -9.15
C GLY A 347 7.81 -12.41 -9.40
N ILE A 348 8.92 -11.82 -8.95
CA ILE A 348 10.27 -12.39 -9.05
C ILE A 348 10.82 -12.56 -7.64
N TYR A 349 11.20 -13.77 -7.27
CA TYR A 349 11.91 -14.02 -6.00
C TYR A 349 13.30 -14.60 -6.28
N CYS A 350 14.34 -13.96 -5.74
CA CYS A 350 15.73 -14.35 -5.94
C CYS A 350 16.43 -14.53 -4.59
N PRO A 351 16.62 -15.76 -4.09
CA PRO A 351 17.58 -16.03 -3.04
C PRO A 351 19.00 -15.91 -3.62
N LEU A 352 19.76 -14.95 -3.10
CA LEU A 352 21.11 -14.63 -3.57
C LEU A 352 22.15 -15.10 -2.57
N SER A 353 23.32 -15.47 -3.07
CA SER A 353 24.54 -15.62 -2.27
C SER A 353 25.13 -14.25 -1.93
N SER A 354 26.10 -14.21 -1.01
CA SER A 354 26.84 -12.98 -0.69
C SER A 354 27.55 -12.35 -1.89
N GLY A 355 27.85 -13.14 -2.93
CA GLY A 355 28.44 -12.68 -4.19
C GLY A 355 27.41 -12.23 -5.25
N GLY A 356 26.12 -12.14 -4.91
CA GLY A 356 25.06 -11.73 -5.85
C GLY A 356 24.64 -12.78 -6.86
N ALA A 357 25.16 -14.02 -6.76
CA ALA A 357 24.72 -15.13 -7.59
C ALA A 357 23.56 -15.90 -6.95
N GLY A 358 22.56 -16.24 -7.75
CA GLY A 358 21.39 -17.01 -7.31
C GLY A 358 20.45 -17.37 -8.45
N THR A 359 19.46 -18.20 -8.14
CA THR A 359 18.40 -18.60 -9.09
C THR A 359 17.11 -17.87 -8.74
N CYS A 360 16.67 -17.00 -9.64
CA CYS A 360 15.40 -16.30 -9.54
C CYS A 360 14.24 -17.18 -10.02
N THR A 361 13.15 -17.18 -9.27
CA THR A 361 11.90 -17.85 -9.61
C THR A 361 10.82 -16.83 -9.98
N LYS A 362 10.07 -17.11 -11.04
CA LYS A 362 8.86 -16.37 -11.45
C LYS A 362 7.75 -17.34 -11.88
N PRO A 363 6.48 -16.90 -11.99
CA PRO A 363 5.38 -17.79 -12.39
C PRO A 363 5.61 -18.53 -13.71
N THR A 364 6.39 -17.97 -14.63
CA THR A 364 6.66 -18.52 -15.96
C THR A 364 7.93 -19.37 -16.02
N GLY A 365 8.69 -19.51 -14.93
CA GLY A 365 9.90 -20.33 -14.88
C GLY A 365 11.00 -19.77 -13.97
N THR A 366 12.24 -20.14 -14.25
CA THR A 366 13.41 -19.71 -13.47
C THR A 366 14.47 -19.11 -14.38
N PHE A 367 15.24 -18.15 -13.87
CA PHE A 367 16.42 -17.61 -14.54
C PHE A 367 17.54 -17.42 -13.51
N THR A 368 18.79 -17.38 -13.96
CA THR A 368 19.95 -17.24 -13.07
C THR A 368 20.49 -15.83 -13.13
N VAL A 369 20.79 -15.26 -11.96
CA VAL A 369 21.49 -14.00 -11.81
C VAL A 369 22.85 -14.24 -11.19
N ASN A 370 23.86 -13.48 -11.62
CA ASN A 370 25.18 -13.41 -11.03
C ASN A 370 25.60 -11.94 -10.89
N SER A 371 26.78 -11.67 -10.34
CA SER A 371 27.28 -10.31 -10.08
C SER A 371 27.33 -9.40 -11.33
N ASN A 372 27.33 -9.98 -12.53
CA ASN A 372 27.35 -9.26 -13.80
C ASN A 372 26.02 -9.35 -14.57
N THR A 373 25.05 -10.13 -14.09
CA THR A 373 23.75 -10.23 -14.74
C THR A 373 22.96 -8.95 -14.50
N VAL A 374 22.54 -8.33 -15.59
CA VAL A 374 21.58 -7.24 -15.57
C VAL A 374 20.21 -7.83 -15.85
N ILE A 375 19.22 -7.56 -15.00
CA ILE A 375 17.84 -7.98 -15.20
C ILE A 375 17.24 -7.16 -16.34
N GLN A 376 16.74 -7.83 -17.38
CA GLN A 376 16.27 -7.21 -18.62
C GLN A 376 14.77 -7.42 -18.85
N ASP A 377 14.23 -6.80 -19.90
CA ASP A 377 12.80 -6.88 -20.26
C ASP A 377 12.30 -8.33 -20.41
N SER A 378 13.14 -9.24 -20.89
CA SER A 378 12.79 -10.67 -21.02
C SER A 378 12.57 -11.35 -19.66
N ASP A 379 13.22 -10.86 -18.61
CA ASP A 379 13.13 -11.44 -17.27
C ASP A 379 11.82 -11.04 -16.59
N VAL A 380 11.29 -9.85 -16.90
CA VAL A 380 9.98 -9.36 -16.42
C VAL A 380 8.82 -9.73 -17.36
N ALA A 381 9.11 -10.30 -18.53
CA ALA A 381 8.08 -10.71 -19.48
C ALA A 381 7.16 -11.80 -18.89
N GLY A 382 5.85 -11.64 -19.14
CA GLY A 382 4.80 -12.56 -18.68
C GLY A 382 4.36 -12.38 -17.23
N LEU A 383 4.90 -11.38 -16.52
CA LEU A 383 4.42 -11.00 -15.19
C LEU A 383 3.12 -10.20 -15.28
N ARG A 384 2.44 -10.08 -14.13
CA ARG A 384 1.26 -9.22 -13.99
C ARG A 384 1.64 -7.75 -14.19
N ASN A 385 0.64 -6.91 -14.42
CA ASN A 385 0.85 -5.46 -14.53
C ASN A 385 1.49 -4.88 -13.27
N ASN A 386 1.05 -5.34 -12.10
CA ASN A 386 1.64 -4.99 -10.81
C ASN A 386 2.30 -6.23 -10.21
N PHE A 387 3.60 -6.15 -9.90
CA PHE A 387 4.35 -7.27 -9.35
C PHE A 387 5.44 -6.82 -8.36
N VAL A 388 5.91 -7.77 -7.56
CA VAL A 388 7.01 -7.55 -6.60
C VAL A 388 8.25 -8.31 -7.09
N ALA A 389 9.39 -7.63 -7.15
CA ALA A 389 10.69 -8.27 -7.33
C ALA A 389 11.44 -8.23 -5.98
N TYR A 390 11.73 -9.39 -5.41
CA TYR A 390 12.34 -9.52 -4.09
C TYR A 390 13.68 -10.25 -4.20
N PHE A 391 14.74 -9.53 -3.86
CA PHE A 391 16.12 -10.00 -3.86
C PHE A 391 16.58 -10.16 -2.42
N ASP A 392 16.93 -11.39 -2.05
CA ASP A 392 17.18 -11.79 -0.67
C ASP A 392 18.64 -12.19 -0.51
N PHE A 393 19.47 -11.26 -0.02
CA PHE A 393 20.86 -11.54 0.31
C PHE A 393 20.99 -12.09 1.74
N PRO A 394 22.04 -12.88 2.04
CA PRO A 394 22.29 -13.30 3.42
C PRO A 394 22.61 -12.09 4.30
N PRO A 395 22.16 -12.06 5.57
CA PRO A 395 22.37 -10.92 6.48
C PRO A 395 23.83 -10.72 6.92
N THR A 396 24.73 -11.66 6.60
CA THR A 396 26.16 -11.57 6.92
C THR A 396 26.88 -10.69 5.93
N GLY A 397 27.84 -9.84 6.33
CA GLY A 397 28.68 -9.00 5.45
C GLY A 397 28.09 -7.63 5.15
N ASP A 398 28.77 -6.81 4.33
CA ASP A 398 28.38 -5.41 4.06
C ASP A 398 27.31 -5.32 2.95
N PRO A 399 26.08 -4.85 3.26
CA PRO A 399 25.02 -4.64 2.26
C PRO A 399 25.38 -3.64 1.16
N LEU A 400 26.23 -2.65 1.45
CA LEU A 400 26.64 -1.63 0.47
C LEU A 400 27.62 -2.17 -0.58
N SER A 401 28.14 -3.39 -0.41
CA SER A 401 29.02 -4.04 -1.38
C SER A 401 28.29 -5.00 -2.33
N ARG A 402 26.97 -5.13 -2.18
CA ARG A 402 26.15 -6.14 -2.85
C ARG A 402 25.12 -5.48 -3.70
N PHE A 403 25.07 -5.85 -4.97
CA PHE A 403 24.17 -5.21 -5.91
C PHE A 403 23.49 -6.23 -6.80
N VAL A 404 22.24 -5.95 -7.09
CA VAL A 404 21.54 -6.45 -8.27
C VAL A 404 21.53 -5.36 -9.32
N LYS A 405 21.79 -5.70 -10.57
CA LYS A 405 21.70 -4.74 -11.68
C LYS A 405 20.36 -4.86 -12.37
N TRP A 406 19.72 -3.73 -12.63
CA TRP A 406 18.41 -3.68 -13.26
C TRP A 406 18.42 -2.75 -14.48
N SER A 407 17.92 -3.26 -15.60
CA SER A 407 17.72 -2.51 -16.85
C SER A 407 16.32 -2.68 -17.44
N ALA A 408 15.45 -3.47 -16.81
CA ALA A 408 14.13 -3.76 -17.37
C ALA A 408 13.21 -2.53 -17.27
N ALA A 409 12.52 -2.20 -18.35
CA ALA A 409 11.46 -1.19 -18.34
C ALA A 409 10.17 -1.77 -17.75
N VAL A 410 9.46 -0.99 -16.93
CA VAL A 410 8.17 -1.38 -16.35
C VAL A 410 7.14 -0.30 -16.64
N GLY A 411 6.70 -0.34 -17.91
CA GLY A 411 5.63 0.49 -18.49
C GLY A 411 5.94 1.99 -18.51
N PRO A 412 5.16 2.76 -19.28
CA PRO A 412 4.85 4.12 -18.90
C PRO A 412 3.70 4.14 -17.90
N CYS A 413 3.70 5.15 -17.05
CA CYS A 413 2.67 5.30 -16.02
C CYS A 413 1.29 5.66 -16.62
N ASN A 414 0.21 5.02 -16.15
CA ASN A 414 -1.15 5.23 -16.66
C ASN A 414 -2.14 5.53 -15.54
N ASP A 415 -3.01 6.53 -15.73
CA ASP A 415 -4.08 6.86 -14.76
C ASP A 415 -5.16 5.77 -14.67
N SER A 416 -5.33 4.95 -15.71
CA SER A 416 -6.24 3.81 -15.71
C SER A 416 -5.57 2.62 -15.03
N ALA A 417 -6.11 2.21 -13.87
CA ALA A 417 -5.57 1.10 -13.09
C ALA A 417 -5.36 -0.21 -13.89
N PRO A 418 -6.29 -0.66 -14.76
CA PRO A 418 -6.08 -1.88 -15.56
C PRO A 418 -4.90 -1.81 -16.54
N LEU A 419 -4.49 -0.60 -16.94
CA LEU A 419 -3.39 -0.38 -17.89
C LEU A 419 -2.09 0.01 -17.20
N SER A 420 -2.16 0.47 -15.96
CA SER A 420 -1.00 0.87 -15.18
C SER A 420 -0.16 -0.35 -14.86
N LYS A 421 1.13 -0.27 -15.17
CA LYS A 421 2.12 -1.27 -14.78
C LYS A 421 3.01 -0.66 -13.71
N SER A 422 3.30 -1.43 -12.67
CA SER A 422 4.22 -0.99 -11.63
C SER A 422 5.01 -2.16 -11.03
N VAL A 423 6.17 -1.84 -10.47
CA VAL A 423 7.00 -2.80 -9.74
C VAL A 423 7.34 -2.29 -8.35
N VAL A 424 7.27 -3.16 -7.36
CA VAL A 424 7.93 -2.95 -6.06
C VAL A 424 9.18 -3.80 -6.04
N ILE A 425 10.34 -3.16 -6.07
CA ILE A 425 11.65 -3.81 -6.01
C ILE A 425 12.15 -3.73 -4.58
N VAL A 426 12.35 -4.89 -3.96
CA VAL A 426 12.88 -5.03 -2.61
C VAL A 426 14.24 -5.71 -2.69
N VAL A 427 15.27 -5.06 -2.17
CA VAL A 427 16.59 -5.66 -1.97
C VAL A 427 16.86 -5.72 -0.48
N HIS A 428 16.69 -6.90 0.10
CA HIS A 428 16.95 -7.14 1.50
C HIS A 428 18.43 -7.46 1.71
N TYR A 429 19.11 -6.71 2.59
CA TYR A 429 20.55 -6.85 2.88
C TYR A 429 21.48 -6.67 1.66
N GLY A 430 21.09 -5.80 0.73
CA GLY A 430 21.89 -5.41 -0.43
C GLY A 430 21.34 -4.15 -1.09
N GLY A 431 21.98 -3.75 -2.19
CA GLY A 431 21.60 -2.61 -3.03
C GLY A 431 21.14 -2.99 -4.43
N ILE A 432 20.73 -1.99 -5.19
CA ILE A 432 20.35 -2.08 -6.60
C ILE A 432 21.05 -1.00 -7.41
N GLU A 433 21.60 -1.38 -8.55
CA GLU A 433 22.17 -0.47 -9.54
C GLU A 433 21.27 -0.43 -10.77
N LEU A 434 20.78 0.75 -11.13
CA LEU A 434 20.08 0.94 -12.39
C LEU A 434 21.08 1.21 -13.51
N ALA A 435 21.13 0.28 -14.46
CA ALA A 435 22.06 0.32 -15.58
C ALA A 435 21.26 0.31 -16.89
N GLY A 436 21.42 1.34 -17.73
CA GLY A 436 20.78 1.42 -19.06
C GLY A 436 19.89 2.64 -19.25
N ASN A 437 18.94 2.51 -20.19
CA ASN A 437 17.93 3.52 -20.51
C ASN A 437 16.56 2.84 -20.49
N GLY A 438 15.63 3.39 -19.72
CA GLY A 438 14.28 2.85 -19.60
C GLY A 438 13.41 3.70 -18.70
N GLU A 439 12.12 3.40 -18.73
CA GLU A 439 11.12 3.99 -17.83
C GLU A 439 10.65 2.90 -16.86
N ILE A 440 10.64 3.22 -15.57
CA ILE A 440 10.15 2.32 -14.53
C ILE A 440 9.16 3.09 -13.67
N VAL A 441 7.95 2.56 -13.56
CA VAL A 441 6.97 3.01 -12.59
C VAL A 441 7.03 2.09 -11.39
N GLY A 442 7.34 2.59 -10.20
CA GLY A 442 7.56 1.69 -9.10
C GLY A 442 8.14 2.29 -7.84
N ALA A 443 8.36 1.40 -6.89
CA ALA A 443 9.09 1.68 -5.67
C ALA A 443 10.32 0.81 -5.54
N PHE A 444 11.41 1.39 -5.05
CA PHE A 444 12.68 0.73 -4.79
C PHE A 444 12.96 0.79 -3.30
N LEU A 445 13.10 -0.36 -2.67
CA LEU A 445 13.23 -0.54 -1.23
C LEU A 445 14.53 -1.30 -0.96
N ALA A 446 15.57 -0.57 -0.55
CA ALA A 446 16.88 -1.09 -0.19
C ALA A 446 17.33 -0.47 1.15
N GLU A 447 16.49 -0.57 2.19
CA GLU A 447 16.66 0.12 3.49
C GLU A 447 18.00 -0.14 4.16
N GLN A 448 18.67 -1.27 3.87
CA GLN A 448 19.99 -1.57 4.43
C GLN A 448 21.14 -1.33 3.45
N GLY A 449 20.86 -1.13 2.15
CA GLY A 449 21.85 -1.05 1.08
C GLY A 449 21.76 0.24 0.27
N GLU A 450 22.34 0.20 -0.93
CA GLU A 450 22.47 1.37 -1.81
C GLU A 450 21.54 1.28 -3.02
N ILE A 451 20.86 2.37 -3.36
CA ILE A 451 20.26 2.57 -4.68
C ILE A 451 21.23 3.44 -5.48
N ALA A 452 21.85 2.85 -6.51
CA ALA A 452 22.79 3.53 -7.39
C ALA A 452 22.15 3.81 -8.76
N LEU A 453 22.01 5.08 -9.12
CA LEU A 453 21.49 5.50 -10.41
C LEU A 453 22.66 5.91 -11.32
N ARG A 454 23.21 4.95 -12.09
CA ARG A 454 24.42 5.16 -12.91
C ARG A 454 24.15 5.33 -14.40
N GLY A 455 23.00 5.88 -14.76
CA GLY A 455 22.54 5.97 -16.15
C GLY A 455 23.47 6.79 -17.06
N SER A 456 23.81 6.23 -18.22
CA SER A 456 24.50 6.93 -19.32
C SER A 456 23.50 7.39 -20.39
N GLY A 457 23.70 8.54 -21.03
CA GLY A 457 22.83 9.00 -22.12
C GLY A 457 21.55 9.69 -21.61
N ALA A 458 20.36 9.26 -22.05
CA ALA A 458 19.09 9.86 -21.61
C ALA A 458 18.73 9.52 -20.15
N GLY A 459 19.41 8.51 -19.58
CA GLY A 459 19.23 8.07 -18.20
C GLY A 459 17.96 7.23 -18.00
N PHE A 460 17.89 6.56 -16.86
CA PHE A 460 16.65 5.94 -16.40
C PHE A 460 15.67 7.03 -15.92
N LEU A 461 14.42 6.92 -16.34
CA LEU A 461 13.31 7.69 -15.79
C LEU A 461 12.54 6.82 -14.80
N ILE A 462 12.54 7.23 -13.54
CA ILE A 462 11.83 6.56 -12.47
C ILE A 462 10.59 7.37 -12.12
N HIS A 463 9.42 6.74 -12.22
CA HIS A 463 8.16 7.26 -11.71
C HIS A 463 7.81 6.59 -10.39
N GLY A 464 8.20 7.19 -9.27
CA GLY A 464 7.77 6.74 -7.96
C GLY A 464 8.76 6.96 -6.83
N THR A 465 8.94 5.93 -6.00
CA THR A 465 9.54 6.06 -4.67
C THR A 465 10.89 5.32 -4.57
N LEU A 466 11.89 5.95 -3.95
CA LEU A 466 13.19 5.34 -3.61
C LEU A 466 13.34 5.42 -2.08
N ILE A 467 13.63 4.29 -1.42
CA ILE A 467 13.93 4.22 0.02
C ILE A 467 15.19 3.38 0.17
N SER A 468 16.23 3.92 0.80
CA SER A 468 17.53 3.22 0.90
C SER A 468 18.39 3.69 2.05
N LYS A 469 19.45 2.96 2.37
CA LYS A 469 20.47 3.48 3.29
C LYS A 469 21.37 4.52 2.61
N SER A 470 21.75 4.24 1.37
CA SER A 470 22.58 5.12 0.55
C SER A 470 21.93 5.34 -0.80
N LEU A 471 21.83 6.57 -1.23
CA LEU A 471 21.33 6.93 -2.55
C LEU A 471 22.45 7.62 -3.33
N ASP A 472 22.99 6.93 -4.33
CA ASP A 472 23.98 7.47 -5.27
C ASP A 472 23.27 7.95 -6.55
N LEU A 473 23.16 9.27 -6.69
CA LEU A 473 22.57 9.95 -7.84
C LEU A 473 23.67 10.41 -8.79
N GLY A 474 24.04 9.54 -9.73
CA GLY A 474 25.04 9.83 -10.75
C GLY A 474 24.45 10.05 -12.16
N GLY A 475 25.33 10.48 -13.07
CA GLY A 475 25.03 10.51 -14.51
C GLY A 475 23.85 11.42 -14.88
N ASN A 476 22.95 10.94 -15.73
CA ASN A 476 21.73 11.67 -16.14
C ASN A 476 20.46 11.04 -15.56
N ALA A 477 20.52 10.51 -14.35
CA ALA A 477 19.37 9.91 -13.68
C ALA A 477 18.19 10.90 -13.59
N ARG A 478 16.97 10.41 -13.83
CA ARG A 478 15.74 11.21 -13.76
C ARG A 478 14.77 10.53 -12.82
N VAL A 479 14.45 11.20 -11.71
CA VAL A 479 13.43 10.75 -10.78
C VAL A 479 12.25 11.70 -10.88
N GLN A 480 11.04 11.16 -10.97
CA GLN A 480 9.84 11.96 -11.07
C GLN A 480 8.73 11.35 -10.22
N MET A 481 8.06 12.17 -9.41
CA MET A 481 6.78 11.75 -8.85
C MET A 481 5.68 12.11 -9.86
N SER A 482 5.11 11.11 -10.50
CA SER A 482 3.95 11.33 -11.36
C SER A 482 2.67 11.27 -10.53
N SER A 483 1.67 12.06 -10.91
CA SER A 483 0.32 11.97 -10.32
C SER A 483 -0.28 10.58 -10.49
N CYS A 484 0.02 9.91 -11.61
CA CYS A 484 -0.43 8.54 -11.85
C CYS A 484 0.25 7.52 -10.91
N TRP A 485 1.51 7.71 -10.49
CA TRP A 485 2.10 6.86 -9.44
C TRP A 485 1.38 7.06 -8.12
N VAL A 486 1.16 8.31 -7.70
CA VAL A 486 0.46 8.62 -6.44
C VAL A 486 -0.95 8.03 -6.41
N LYS A 487 -1.66 8.05 -7.54
CA LYS A 487 -2.97 7.38 -7.67
C LYS A 487 -2.85 5.86 -7.62
N ASN A 488 -1.81 5.28 -8.23
CA ASN A 488 -1.64 3.83 -8.34
C ASN A 488 -0.63 3.26 -7.33
N ILE A 489 -0.45 3.90 -6.17
CA ILE A 489 0.44 3.40 -5.12
C ILE A 489 0.06 1.94 -4.78
N PRO A 490 1.02 0.99 -4.82
CA PRO A 490 0.74 -0.41 -4.51
C PRO A 490 0.29 -0.61 -3.06
N GLY A 491 -0.57 -1.60 -2.81
CA GLY A 491 -1.06 -1.91 -1.46
C GLY A 491 0.01 -2.16 -0.39
N GLY A 492 1.24 -2.53 -0.76
CA GLY A 492 2.38 -2.62 0.17
C GLY A 492 2.76 -1.30 0.85
N PHE A 493 2.35 -0.15 0.29
CA PHE A 493 2.51 1.19 0.89
C PHE A 493 1.26 1.65 1.63
N LEU A 494 0.22 0.82 1.66
CA LEU A 494 -1.03 1.10 2.36
C LEU A 494 -1.08 0.32 3.67
N ARG A 495 -1.75 0.93 4.64
CA ARG A 495 -2.10 0.31 5.91
C ARG A 495 -3.60 0.11 5.96
N VAL A 496 -4.00 -1.13 6.22
CA VAL A 496 -5.38 -1.51 6.49
C VAL A 496 -5.55 -1.57 8.02
N THR A 497 -6.45 -0.76 8.55
CA THR A 497 -6.75 -0.70 9.99
C THR A 497 -8.18 -1.18 10.21
N PRO A 498 -8.41 -2.35 10.83
CA PRO A 498 -9.74 -2.78 11.23
C PRO A 498 -10.37 -1.83 12.24
N GLU A 499 -11.65 -1.53 12.07
CA GLU A 499 -12.38 -0.59 12.93
C GLU A 499 -13.56 -1.26 13.62
N SER A 500 -14.35 -2.04 12.89
CA SER A 500 -15.47 -2.77 13.46
C SER A 500 -15.74 -4.07 12.72
N PHE A 501 -16.39 -5.01 13.40
CA PHE A 501 -16.81 -6.29 12.85
C PHE A 501 -18.27 -6.56 13.26
N SER A 502 -19.07 -7.05 12.31
CA SER A 502 -20.48 -7.38 12.54
C SER A 502 -20.93 -8.55 11.67
N GLU A 503 -21.73 -9.45 12.23
CA GLU A 503 -22.55 -10.40 11.47
C GLU A 503 -23.75 -9.62 10.88
N VAL A 504 -24.00 -9.75 9.58
CA VAL A 504 -25.00 -8.95 8.85
C VAL A 504 -26.37 -9.65 8.83
N ASP A 505 -26.40 -10.97 9.01
CA ASP A 505 -27.59 -11.81 8.90
C ASP A 505 -28.29 -12.11 10.24
N ARG A 506 -27.95 -11.39 11.31
CA ARG A 506 -28.69 -11.36 12.59
C ARG A 506 -29.35 -10.02 12.81
#